data_AF-A0A3C1JS58-F1
#
_entry.id   AF-A0A3C1JS58-F1
#
_cell.length_a   1.000
_cell.length_b   1.000
_cell.length_c   1.000
_cell.angle_alpha   90.00
_cell.angle_beta   90.00
_cell.angle_gamma   90.00
#
_symmetry.space_group_name_H-M   'P 1'
#
loop_
_entity.id
_entity.type
_entity.pdbx_description
1 polymer ?
#
loop_
_entity_poly.entity_id
_entity_poly.type
_entity_poly.pdbx_seq_one_letter_code
_entity_poly.pdbx_strand_id
1 'polypeptide(L)'
;PADIRPADTGSLRGTVHDDGGRPVPRATVLVAMPDGSVTEARTLADGTWTLTGIPVGRHPVWIGAPGFAPVTMIHRADAGLTGRLRAWFEPGIDVASGTVAAGTRVDVVLTTETPPIPVPDTPETVTDATEATLSCERPVASTARRSDVTIPQMGVPSGEIFRYRTDGATDASQPVVRRPLLVVYPGPASQWECASIPLASAGFEVIAYGPPYTFAIEREIRILRLLLASLGTGDPAGRSAEPRPMQSRPAILAGSYSAIHALRVVQDTGAGTIGAVVLMGPPVDLLDLRHRLETGDYRPPFGLDRALIALGMPDREVARHARYSARFHVTAAHPPTLVIHSRSDDVVPVAQGEAYLSALRDAGVAAEGMILDGGGHYLLSTGGGEADAILARTVTFLMTHP
;
A
#
# COMPACT_ATOMS: atom_id res chain seq x y z
N PRO A 1 26.87 27.21 -22.14
CA PRO A 1 25.83 26.17 -22.33
C PRO A 1 26.45 24.95 -23.03
N ALA A 2 26.74 23.89 -22.27
CA ALA A 2 27.14 22.63 -22.87
C ALA A 2 25.90 22.03 -23.56
N ASP A 3 26.02 21.80 -24.86
CA ASP A 3 24.99 21.20 -25.70
C ASP A 3 24.81 19.73 -25.25
N ILE A 4 23.76 19.46 -24.46
CA ILE A 4 23.45 18.10 -24.01
C ILE A 4 22.88 17.37 -25.22
N ARG A 5 23.72 16.57 -25.88
CA ARG A 5 23.23 15.59 -26.86
C ARG A 5 22.19 14.71 -26.16
N PRO A 6 20.99 14.50 -26.75
CA PRO A 6 20.05 13.56 -26.18
C PRO A 6 20.76 12.21 -26.04
N ALA A 7 20.68 11.62 -24.85
CA ALA A 7 21.26 10.31 -24.61
C ALA A 7 20.65 9.32 -25.60
N ASP A 8 21.49 8.50 -26.25
CA ASP A 8 21.00 7.44 -27.10
C ASP A 8 20.10 6.52 -26.26
N THR A 9 18.90 6.24 -26.77
CA THR A 9 17.94 5.36 -26.13
C THR A 9 17.67 4.13 -26.99
N GLY A 10 17.26 3.06 -26.34
CA GLY A 10 16.85 1.81 -26.96
C GLY A 10 15.49 1.35 -26.44
N SER A 11 15.22 0.07 -26.70
CA SER A 11 13.96 -0.57 -26.30
C SER A 11 14.16 -2.02 -25.90
N LEU A 12 13.26 -2.48 -25.03
CA LEU A 12 13.09 -3.87 -24.64
C LEU A 12 11.68 -4.33 -25.03
N ARG A 13 11.52 -5.61 -25.30
CA ARG A 13 10.21 -6.22 -25.56
C ARG A 13 10.20 -7.67 -25.10
N GLY A 14 9.02 -8.24 -24.96
CA GLY A 14 8.91 -9.67 -24.69
C GLY A 14 7.52 -10.09 -24.26
N THR A 15 7.48 -11.19 -23.52
CA THR A 15 6.24 -11.79 -23.01
C THR A 15 6.36 -12.16 -21.55
N VAL A 16 5.23 -12.16 -20.84
CA VAL A 16 5.11 -12.62 -19.45
C VAL A 16 4.02 -13.68 -19.35
N HIS A 17 4.37 -14.85 -18.82
CA HIS A 17 3.46 -15.98 -18.62
C HIS A 17 3.53 -16.51 -17.18
N ASP A 18 2.49 -17.22 -16.73
CA ASP A 18 2.51 -18.00 -15.50
C ASP A 18 3.23 -19.35 -15.70
N ASP A 19 3.43 -20.10 -14.62
CA ASP A 19 4.01 -21.44 -14.62
C ASP A 19 3.19 -22.47 -15.42
N GLY A 20 1.89 -22.22 -15.61
CA GLY A 20 0.99 -22.96 -16.50
C GLY A 20 1.05 -22.53 -17.97
N GLY A 21 1.90 -21.57 -18.33
CA GLY A 21 2.05 -21.05 -19.69
C GLY A 21 0.94 -20.08 -20.13
N ARG A 22 0.08 -19.61 -19.22
CA ARG A 22 -0.97 -18.61 -19.51
C ARG A 22 -0.37 -17.22 -19.51
N PRO A 23 -0.79 -16.31 -20.42
CA PRO A 23 -0.31 -14.94 -20.40
C PRO A 23 -0.72 -14.21 -19.12
N VAL A 24 0.17 -13.38 -18.57
CA VAL A 24 -0.11 -12.54 -17.42
C VAL A 24 -0.35 -11.10 -17.88
N PRO A 25 -1.61 -10.65 -18.00
CA PRO A 25 -1.91 -9.29 -18.44
C PRO A 25 -1.67 -8.27 -17.33
N ARG A 26 -1.40 -7.01 -17.72
CA ARG A 26 -1.16 -5.86 -16.84
C ARG A 26 -0.03 -6.02 -15.82
N ALA A 27 0.85 -7.01 -15.99
CA ALA A 27 2.11 -7.07 -15.26
C ALA A 27 2.91 -5.79 -15.52
N THR A 28 3.52 -5.25 -14.48
CA THR A 28 4.40 -4.09 -14.57
C THR A 28 5.77 -4.54 -15.00
N VAL A 29 6.31 -3.93 -16.04
CA VAL A 29 7.71 -4.06 -16.46
C VAL A 29 8.36 -2.72 -16.24
N LEU A 30 9.44 -2.68 -15.47
CA LEU A 30 10.11 -1.42 -15.14
C LEU A 30 11.63 -1.55 -15.17
N VAL A 31 12.25 -0.45 -15.54
CA VAL A 31 13.69 -0.21 -15.45
C VAL A 31 13.88 1.07 -14.66
N ALA A 32 14.61 1.01 -13.54
CA ALA A 32 14.98 2.18 -12.75
C ALA A 32 16.41 2.63 -13.05
N MET A 33 16.63 3.94 -13.05
CA MET A 33 17.93 4.57 -13.16
C MET A 33 18.55 4.80 -11.77
N PRO A 34 19.87 5.05 -11.67
CA PRO A 34 20.53 5.29 -10.38
C PRO A 34 19.94 6.46 -9.58
N ASP A 35 19.38 7.45 -10.28
CA ASP A 35 18.71 8.60 -9.68
C ASP A 35 17.26 8.32 -9.29
N GLY A 36 16.77 7.08 -9.38
CA GLY A 36 15.39 6.71 -9.05
C GLY A 36 14.36 6.96 -10.15
N SER A 37 14.70 7.65 -11.24
CA SER A 37 13.79 7.79 -12.38
C SER A 37 13.49 6.43 -13.01
N VAL A 38 12.27 6.26 -13.55
CA VAL A 38 11.81 4.96 -14.07
C VAL A 38 11.31 5.08 -15.51
N THR A 39 11.56 4.04 -16.29
CA THR A 39 10.83 3.76 -17.53
C THR A 39 9.95 2.54 -17.27
N GLU A 40 8.66 2.62 -17.56
CA GLU A 40 7.70 1.54 -17.27
C GLU A 40 6.78 1.21 -18.45
N ALA A 41 6.29 -0.03 -18.46
CA ALA A 41 5.27 -0.53 -19.38
C ALA A 41 4.37 -1.55 -18.66
N ARG A 42 3.18 -1.79 -19.23
CA ARG A 42 2.26 -2.84 -18.79
C ARG A 42 2.13 -3.91 -19.87
N THR A 43 2.02 -5.16 -19.47
CA THR A 43 1.72 -6.23 -20.42
C THR A 43 0.30 -6.12 -20.97
N LEU A 44 0.13 -6.46 -22.25
CA LEU A 44 -1.16 -6.55 -22.93
C LEU A 44 -1.92 -7.81 -22.51
N ALA A 45 -3.14 -7.98 -23.05
CA ALA A 45 -4.00 -9.13 -22.75
C ALA A 45 -3.36 -10.48 -23.09
N ASP A 46 -2.48 -10.51 -24.10
CA ASP A 46 -1.72 -11.69 -24.53
C ASP A 46 -0.36 -11.84 -23.82
N GLY A 47 -0.10 -11.03 -22.79
CA GLY A 47 1.14 -11.05 -22.02
C GLY A 47 2.32 -10.35 -22.72
N THR A 48 2.16 -9.84 -23.94
CA THR A 48 3.22 -9.13 -24.65
C THR A 48 3.45 -7.73 -24.07
N TRP A 49 4.67 -7.22 -24.19
CA TRP A 49 5.02 -5.88 -23.74
C TRP A 49 6.15 -5.28 -24.57
N THR A 50 6.25 -3.95 -24.52
CA THR A 50 7.33 -3.17 -25.12
C THR A 50 7.62 -1.98 -24.23
N LEU A 51 8.90 -1.74 -23.97
CA LEU A 51 9.42 -0.65 -23.16
C LEU A 51 10.43 0.15 -24.00
N THR A 52 10.23 1.45 -24.13
CA THR A 52 11.03 2.33 -25.00
C THR A 52 11.60 3.51 -24.22
N GLY A 53 12.65 4.16 -24.74
CA GLY A 53 13.23 5.34 -24.11
C GLY A 53 14.21 4.98 -22.98
N ILE A 54 14.65 3.73 -22.92
CA ILE A 54 15.63 3.27 -21.94
C ILE A 54 17.01 3.75 -22.43
N PRO A 55 17.83 4.39 -21.59
CA PRO A 55 19.20 4.72 -21.96
C PRO A 55 19.97 3.50 -22.46
N VAL A 56 20.86 3.69 -23.44
CA VAL A 56 21.74 2.62 -23.90
C VAL A 56 22.69 2.21 -22.77
N GLY A 57 22.78 0.91 -22.52
CA GLY A 57 23.53 0.38 -21.38
C GLY A 57 23.00 -0.95 -20.88
N ARG A 58 23.49 -1.40 -19.71
CA ARG A 58 22.99 -2.59 -19.02
C ARG A 58 22.05 -2.16 -17.91
N HIS A 59 20.84 -2.69 -17.93
CA HIS A 59 19.80 -2.32 -16.98
C HIS A 59 19.12 -3.55 -16.39
N PRO A 60 19.06 -3.69 -15.06
CA PRO A 60 18.16 -4.65 -14.44
C PRO A 60 16.70 -4.36 -14.83
N VAL A 61 15.97 -5.40 -15.19
CA VAL A 61 14.55 -5.28 -15.57
C VAL A 61 13.73 -5.98 -14.52
N TRP A 62 12.90 -5.23 -13.82
CA TRP A 62 11.98 -5.80 -12.84
C TRP A 62 10.62 -6.01 -13.48
N ILE A 63 10.04 -7.18 -13.21
CA ILE A 63 8.72 -7.55 -13.67
C ILE A 63 7.93 -8.07 -12.47
N GLY A 64 6.75 -7.50 -12.24
CA GLY A 64 5.88 -7.88 -11.14
C GLY A 64 4.42 -7.85 -11.53
N ALA A 65 3.66 -8.79 -10.97
CA ALA A 65 2.21 -8.84 -11.09
C ALA A 65 1.62 -9.29 -9.75
N PRO A 66 0.52 -8.69 -9.28
CA PRO A 66 -0.11 -9.10 -8.02
C PRO A 66 -0.54 -10.55 -8.03
N GLY A 67 -0.28 -11.26 -6.93
CA GLY A 67 -0.44 -12.72 -6.81
C GLY A 67 0.75 -13.53 -7.33
N PHE A 68 1.78 -12.88 -7.88
CA PHE A 68 2.99 -13.53 -8.39
C PHE A 68 4.25 -12.97 -7.75
N ALA A 69 5.22 -13.84 -7.49
CA ALA A 69 6.53 -13.45 -7.00
C ALA A 69 7.24 -12.63 -8.09
N PRO A 70 7.68 -11.40 -7.81
CA PRO A 70 8.32 -10.57 -8.81
C PRO A 70 9.71 -11.10 -9.19
N VAL A 71 10.13 -10.81 -10.41
CA VAL A 71 11.43 -11.22 -10.95
C VAL A 71 12.25 -9.98 -11.32
N THR A 72 13.51 -9.94 -10.87
CA THR A 72 14.51 -8.99 -11.38
C THR A 72 15.44 -9.71 -12.34
N MET A 73 15.28 -9.43 -13.64
CA MET A 73 16.14 -9.98 -14.68
C MET A 73 17.45 -9.18 -14.76
N ILE A 74 18.56 -9.88 -14.54
CA ILE A 74 19.93 -9.33 -14.68
C ILE A 74 20.70 -9.91 -15.88
N HIS A 75 20.10 -10.86 -16.59
CA HIS A 75 20.59 -11.44 -17.85
C HIS A 75 19.39 -11.87 -18.71
N ARG A 76 19.60 -12.18 -19.98
CA ARG A 76 18.54 -12.74 -20.84
C ARG A 76 18.33 -14.23 -20.56
N ALA A 77 17.12 -14.73 -20.76
CA ALA A 77 16.80 -16.16 -20.58
C ALA A 77 17.64 -17.07 -21.51
N ASP A 78 17.95 -16.61 -22.72
CA ASP A 78 18.76 -17.29 -23.73
C ASP A 78 20.28 -17.09 -23.54
N ALA A 79 20.72 -16.39 -22.49
CA ALA A 79 22.13 -16.12 -22.27
C ALA A 79 22.91 -17.40 -21.90
N GLY A 80 23.95 -17.70 -22.69
CA GLY A 80 24.93 -18.74 -22.37
C GLY A 80 25.79 -18.41 -21.13
N LEU A 81 26.68 -19.33 -20.76
CA LEU A 81 27.51 -19.23 -19.54
C LEU A 81 28.25 -17.89 -19.42
N THR A 82 28.85 -17.39 -20.49
CA THR A 82 29.58 -16.12 -20.50
C THR A 82 28.68 -14.91 -20.20
N GLY A 83 27.47 -14.88 -20.76
CA GLY A 83 26.49 -13.83 -20.47
C GLY A 83 26.01 -13.86 -19.01
N ARG A 84 25.81 -15.07 -18.46
CA ARG A 84 25.45 -15.27 -17.05
C ARG A 84 26.59 -14.87 -16.10
N LEU A 85 27.83 -15.24 -16.42
CA LEU A 85 29.02 -14.83 -15.66
C LEU A 85 29.21 -13.32 -15.69
N ARG A 86 29.03 -12.69 -16.86
CA ARG A 86 29.09 -11.23 -16.97
C ARG A 86 28.04 -10.54 -16.10
N ALA A 87 26.81 -11.04 -16.08
CA ALA A 87 25.74 -10.51 -15.24
C ALA A 87 26.03 -10.59 -13.73
N TRP A 88 26.96 -11.43 -13.31
CA TRP A 88 27.43 -11.45 -11.92
C TRP A 88 28.26 -10.19 -11.59
N PHE A 89 29.09 -9.72 -12.52
CA PHE A 89 29.90 -8.52 -12.33
C PHE A 89 29.17 -7.23 -12.74
N GLU A 90 28.38 -7.30 -13.81
CA GLU A 90 27.63 -6.19 -14.41
C GLU A 90 26.16 -6.61 -14.61
N PRO A 91 25.34 -6.62 -13.54
CA PRO A 91 23.96 -7.05 -13.63
C PRO A 91 23.15 -6.15 -14.56
N GLY A 92 22.36 -6.76 -15.44
CA GLY A 92 21.45 -6.06 -16.33
C GLY A 92 21.37 -6.67 -17.72
N ILE A 93 20.32 -6.29 -18.45
CA ILE A 93 20.10 -6.66 -19.85
C ILE A 93 20.68 -5.54 -20.73
N ASP A 94 21.43 -5.94 -21.77
CA ASP A 94 21.98 -4.99 -22.73
C ASP A 94 20.87 -4.35 -23.57
N VAL A 95 20.80 -3.02 -23.50
CA VAL A 95 19.95 -2.15 -24.31
C VAL A 95 20.85 -1.44 -25.32
N ALA A 96 20.64 -1.72 -26.61
CA ALA A 96 21.34 -1.06 -27.70
C ALA A 96 20.46 0.03 -28.33
N SER A 97 21.09 1.03 -28.95
CA SER A 97 20.35 2.01 -29.74
C SER A 97 19.71 1.33 -30.94
N GLY A 98 18.47 1.70 -31.26
CA GLY A 98 17.76 1.12 -32.38
C GLY A 98 16.26 1.23 -32.31
N THR A 99 15.60 0.73 -33.35
CA THR A 99 14.13 0.70 -33.43
C THR A 99 13.53 -0.32 -32.46
N VAL A 100 12.26 -0.15 -32.13
CA VAL A 100 11.48 -1.11 -31.32
C VAL A 100 11.54 -2.53 -31.87
N ALA A 101 11.53 -2.68 -33.20
CA ALA A 101 11.64 -3.97 -33.87
C ALA A 101 12.99 -4.68 -33.65
N ALA A 102 14.03 -3.92 -33.33
CA ALA A 102 15.35 -4.42 -32.96
C ALA A 102 15.55 -4.53 -31.44
N GLY A 103 14.54 -4.17 -30.63
CA GLY A 103 14.61 -4.20 -29.18
C GLY A 103 14.93 -5.59 -28.63
N THR A 104 15.75 -5.62 -27.58
CA THR A 104 16.21 -6.86 -26.95
C THR A 104 15.00 -7.61 -26.39
N ARG A 105 14.90 -8.90 -26.74
CA ARG A 105 13.78 -9.77 -26.32
C ARG A 105 14.02 -10.34 -24.92
N VAL A 106 13.01 -10.25 -24.06
CA VAL A 106 13.03 -10.69 -22.65
C VAL A 106 11.72 -11.39 -22.32
N ASP A 107 11.72 -12.72 -22.36
CA ASP A 107 10.57 -13.53 -21.99
C ASP A 107 10.70 -14.03 -20.55
N VAL A 108 9.63 -13.95 -19.76
CA VAL A 108 9.64 -14.24 -18.31
C VAL A 108 8.47 -15.12 -17.92
N VAL A 109 8.75 -16.05 -17.01
CA VAL A 109 7.74 -16.85 -16.31
C VAL A 109 7.63 -16.34 -14.87
N LEU A 110 6.44 -15.92 -14.47
CA LEU A 110 6.12 -15.56 -13.10
C LEU A 110 5.56 -16.78 -12.36
N THR A 111 5.96 -16.92 -11.10
CA THR A 111 5.46 -17.99 -10.22
C THR A 111 4.50 -17.40 -9.20
N THR A 112 3.47 -18.14 -8.80
CA THR A 112 2.52 -17.67 -7.79
C THR A 112 3.24 -17.34 -6.49
N GLU A 113 2.99 -16.15 -5.93
CA GLU A 113 3.60 -15.75 -4.66
C GLU A 113 2.91 -16.47 -3.50
N THR A 114 3.69 -17.11 -2.65
CA THR A 114 3.22 -17.51 -1.33
C THR A 114 3.70 -16.46 -0.34
N PRO A 115 2.83 -15.84 0.49
CA PRO A 115 3.25 -14.85 1.46
C PRO A 115 4.40 -15.40 2.32
N PRO A 116 5.49 -14.64 2.51
CA PRO A 116 6.70 -15.15 3.16
C PRO A 116 6.47 -15.55 4.62
N ILE A 117 5.41 -15.04 5.24
CA ILE A 117 4.94 -15.50 6.54
C ILE A 117 3.44 -15.80 6.45
N PRO A 118 3.04 -17.08 6.49
CA PRO A 118 1.63 -17.46 6.43
C PRO A 118 0.89 -16.97 7.68
N VAL A 119 -0.38 -16.62 7.48
CA VAL A 119 -1.34 -16.39 8.56
C VAL A 119 -1.81 -17.78 9.04
N PRO A 120 -1.80 -18.07 10.35
CA PRO A 120 -2.40 -19.30 10.87
C PRO A 120 -3.87 -19.42 10.45
N ASP A 121 -4.34 -20.65 10.25
CA ASP A 121 -5.74 -20.91 9.86
C ASP A 121 -6.76 -20.35 10.88
N THR A 122 -6.34 -20.24 12.15
CA THR A 122 -7.11 -19.62 13.24
C THR A 122 -6.31 -18.49 13.88
N PRO A 123 -6.42 -17.25 13.41
CA PRO A 123 -5.85 -16.09 14.08
C PRO A 123 -6.54 -15.90 15.43
N GLU A 124 -5.76 -15.81 16.51
CA GLU A 124 -6.29 -15.60 17.87
C GLU A 124 -5.99 -14.17 18.31
N THR A 125 -7.05 -13.39 18.53
CA THR A 125 -6.99 -12.09 19.18
C THR A 125 -7.71 -12.16 20.52
N VAL A 126 -7.06 -11.66 21.57
CA VAL A 126 -7.63 -11.60 22.92
C VAL A 126 -7.92 -10.15 23.24
N THR A 127 -9.19 -9.84 23.47
CA THR A 127 -9.63 -8.52 23.91
C THR A 127 -9.76 -8.53 25.42
N ASP A 128 -9.19 -7.52 26.09
CA ASP A 128 -9.40 -7.34 27.53
C ASP A 128 -10.89 -7.10 27.81
N ALA A 129 -11.41 -7.75 28.84
CA ALA A 129 -12.79 -7.56 29.27
C ALA A 129 -13.02 -6.18 29.91
N THR A 130 -11.95 -5.50 30.33
CA THR A 130 -12.01 -4.17 30.92
C THR A 130 -12.12 -3.11 29.82
N GLU A 131 -13.28 -2.46 29.76
CA GLU A 131 -13.53 -1.34 28.83
C GLU A 131 -13.43 0.00 29.56
N ALA A 132 -12.79 0.98 28.93
CA ALA A 132 -12.76 2.37 29.37
C ALA A 132 -13.62 3.23 28.44
N THR A 133 -14.50 4.08 28.98
CA THR A 133 -15.20 5.10 28.18
C THR A 133 -14.30 6.30 27.97
N LEU A 134 -14.12 6.66 26.71
CA LEU A 134 -13.33 7.82 26.28
C LEU A 134 -14.20 8.79 25.51
N SER A 135 -13.83 10.06 25.54
CA SER A 135 -14.52 11.15 24.87
C SER A 135 -13.54 12.05 24.13
N CYS A 136 -13.94 12.52 22.96
CA CYS A 136 -13.21 13.53 22.20
C CYS A 136 -14.13 14.66 21.81
N GLU A 137 -13.67 15.91 21.94
CA GLU A 137 -14.43 17.10 21.53
C GLU A 137 -14.27 17.40 20.04
N ARG A 138 -13.13 17.02 19.46
CA ARG A 138 -12.78 17.26 18.06
C ARG A 138 -12.31 15.97 17.37
N PRO A 139 -12.53 15.81 16.05
CA PRO A 139 -13.22 16.74 15.14
C PRO A 139 -14.71 16.91 15.47
N VAL A 140 -15.40 15.82 15.79
CA VAL A 140 -16.81 15.83 16.23
C VAL A 140 -16.91 15.27 17.63
N ALA A 141 -17.61 15.99 18.52
CA ALA A 141 -17.88 15.56 19.89
C ALA A 141 -18.50 14.15 19.92
N SER A 142 -17.77 13.18 20.45
CA SER A 142 -18.11 11.75 20.37
C SER A 142 -17.59 10.99 21.60
N THR A 143 -18.22 9.86 21.92
CA THR A 143 -17.75 8.92 22.95
C THR A 143 -17.68 7.49 22.42
N ALA A 144 -16.76 6.69 22.96
CA ALA A 144 -16.64 5.28 22.64
C ALA A 144 -16.05 4.49 23.82
N ARG A 145 -16.34 3.18 23.85
CA ARG A 145 -15.65 2.22 24.73
C ARG A 145 -14.37 1.75 24.06
N ARG A 146 -13.26 1.79 24.79
CA ARG A 146 -11.95 1.26 24.40
C ARG A 146 -11.59 0.03 25.23
N SER A 147 -11.11 -1.01 24.58
CA SER A 147 -10.47 -2.18 25.21
C SER A 147 -9.12 -2.48 24.57
N ASP A 148 -8.17 -2.98 25.35
CA ASP A 148 -6.90 -3.50 24.84
C ASP A 148 -7.09 -4.78 24.02
N VAL A 149 -6.28 -4.94 22.98
CA VAL A 149 -6.24 -6.15 22.16
C VAL A 149 -4.83 -6.69 22.12
N THR A 150 -4.69 -8.00 22.29
CA THR A 150 -3.41 -8.71 22.19
C THR A 150 -3.48 -9.83 21.18
N ILE A 151 -2.32 -10.20 20.62
CA ILE A 151 -2.17 -11.32 19.69
C ILE A 151 -1.18 -12.31 20.34
N PRO A 152 -1.65 -13.30 21.12
CA PRO A 152 -0.78 -14.19 21.87
C PRO A 152 0.26 -14.90 21.00
N GLN A 153 -0.12 -15.20 19.76
CA GLN A 153 0.69 -15.90 18.75
C GLN A 153 1.95 -15.13 18.30
N MET A 154 2.07 -13.84 18.63
CA MET A 154 3.22 -13.00 18.23
C MET A 154 4.37 -13.01 19.26
N GLY A 155 4.15 -13.51 20.48
CA GLY A 155 5.14 -13.66 21.55
C GLY A 155 5.69 -12.37 22.17
N VAL A 156 5.95 -11.34 21.36
CA VAL A 156 6.41 -10.00 21.78
C VAL A 156 5.46 -8.95 21.20
N PRO A 157 4.93 -8.01 22.01
CA PRO A 157 4.12 -6.91 21.52
C PRO A 157 4.89 -6.13 20.43
N SER A 158 4.21 -5.78 19.34
CA SER A 158 4.83 -4.96 18.30
C SER A 158 4.42 -3.50 18.37
N GLY A 159 3.24 -3.21 18.91
CA GLY A 159 2.72 -1.86 19.07
C GLY A 159 1.40 -1.91 19.82
N GLU A 160 0.81 -0.75 20.06
CA GLU A 160 -0.48 -0.64 20.73
C GLU A 160 -1.60 -1.08 19.78
N ILE A 161 -2.46 -1.99 20.26
CA ILE A 161 -3.67 -2.41 19.55
C ILE A 161 -4.85 -2.18 20.48
N PHE A 162 -5.81 -1.38 20.01
CA PHE A 162 -7.04 -1.08 20.73
C PHE A 162 -8.25 -1.43 19.89
N ARG A 163 -9.33 -1.80 20.57
CA ARG A 163 -10.66 -1.91 19.97
C ARG A 163 -11.53 -0.79 20.50
N TYR A 164 -12.22 -0.10 19.59
CA TYR A 164 -13.23 0.91 19.93
C TYR A 164 -14.61 0.48 19.44
N ARG A 165 -15.61 0.67 20.31
CA ARG A 165 -17.03 0.43 20.00
C ARG A 165 -17.87 1.61 20.47
N THR A 166 -19.03 1.78 19.86
CA THR A 166 -20.04 2.72 20.36
C THR A 166 -20.41 2.42 21.83
N ASP A 167 -20.63 3.48 22.62
CA ASP A 167 -21.10 3.39 24.02
C ASP A 167 -22.56 2.93 24.16
N GLY A 168 -23.26 2.62 23.05
CA GLY A 168 -24.58 2.00 23.07
C GLY A 168 -25.76 2.95 23.33
N ALA A 169 -25.55 4.27 23.18
CA ALA A 169 -26.62 5.27 23.23
C ALA A 169 -26.69 6.07 21.90
N THR A 170 -26.69 5.39 20.76
CA THR A 170 -27.13 6.01 19.51
C THR A 170 -28.64 5.86 19.40
N ASP A 171 -29.31 6.95 19.00
CA ASP A 171 -30.74 7.03 18.74
C ASP A 171 -31.22 5.78 17.97
N ALA A 172 -32.26 5.10 18.47
CA ALA A 172 -32.76 3.82 17.94
C ALA A 172 -33.23 3.92 16.47
N SER A 173 -33.24 5.13 15.90
CA SER A 173 -33.54 5.43 14.51
C SER A 173 -32.37 5.30 13.53
N GLN A 174 -31.11 5.14 13.99
CA GLN A 174 -29.97 4.94 13.08
C GLN A 174 -29.47 3.48 13.10
N PRO A 175 -29.37 2.80 11.94
CA PRO A 175 -28.84 1.44 11.89
C PRO A 175 -27.37 1.45 12.31
N VAL A 176 -27.05 0.76 13.41
CA VAL A 176 -25.67 0.53 13.84
C VAL A 176 -25.01 -0.41 12.82
N VAL A 177 -24.32 0.16 11.84
CA VAL A 177 -23.54 -0.60 10.85
C VAL A 177 -22.28 -1.10 11.53
N ARG A 178 -22.33 -2.32 12.09
CA ARG A 178 -21.21 -2.99 12.77
C ARG A 178 -20.16 -3.51 11.77
N ARG A 179 -19.69 -2.64 10.89
CA ARG A 179 -18.63 -2.98 9.94
C ARG A 179 -17.28 -2.94 10.65
N PRO A 180 -16.46 -3.99 10.54
CA PRO A 180 -15.09 -3.95 11.03
C PRO A 180 -14.26 -2.94 10.24
N LEU A 181 -13.54 -2.07 10.95
CA LEU A 181 -12.63 -1.09 10.39
C LEU A 181 -11.25 -1.25 11.03
N LEU A 182 -10.28 -1.69 10.25
CA LEU A 182 -8.88 -1.73 10.67
C LEU A 182 -8.25 -0.35 10.42
N VAL A 183 -7.89 0.35 11.48
CA VAL A 183 -7.24 1.66 11.41
C VAL A 183 -5.78 1.50 11.78
N VAL A 184 -4.88 1.92 10.89
CA VAL A 184 -3.43 1.84 11.10
C VAL A 184 -2.89 3.26 11.25
N TYR A 185 -2.24 3.53 12.39
CA TYR A 185 -1.74 4.87 12.70
C TYR A 185 -0.21 4.97 12.52
N PRO A 186 0.32 6.15 12.16
CA PRO A 186 1.75 6.38 12.04
C PRO A 186 2.36 6.66 13.42
N GLY A 187 2.30 5.68 14.32
CA GLY A 187 2.78 5.77 15.71
C GLY A 187 1.83 5.12 16.72
N PRO A 188 2.09 5.27 18.04
CA PRO A 188 1.29 4.64 19.09
C PRO A 188 -0.20 5.00 18.99
N ALA A 189 -1.08 3.99 18.98
CA ALA A 189 -2.51 4.18 18.75
C ALA A 189 -3.19 5.06 19.81
N SER A 190 -2.63 5.14 21.02
CA SER A 190 -3.09 6.00 22.12
C SER A 190 -2.92 7.50 21.83
N GLN A 191 -2.10 7.87 20.85
CA GLN A 191 -1.96 9.27 20.42
C GLN A 191 -3.01 9.67 19.36
N TRP A 192 -3.83 8.71 18.92
CA TRP A 192 -4.78 8.88 17.81
C TRP A 192 -6.23 8.54 18.21
N GLU A 193 -6.53 8.51 19.51
CA GLU A 193 -7.86 8.12 20.03
C GLU A 193 -8.98 8.97 19.41
N CYS A 194 -8.77 10.27 19.27
CA CYS A 194 -9.76 11.18 18.68
C CYS A 194 -9.97 11.02 17.18
N ALA A 195 -9.16 10.22 16.49
CA ALA A 195 -9.46 9.78 15.14
C ALA A 195 -10.31 8.49 15.14
N SER A 196 -10.17 7.61 16.14
CA SER A 196 -10.92 6.36 16.27
C SER A 196 -12.31 6.53 16.89
N ILE A 197 -12.44 7.38 17.91
CA ILE A 197 -13.68 7.54 18.70
C ILE A 197 -14.87 7.99 17.82
N PRO A 198 -14.74 9.01 16.95
CA PRO A 198 -15.85 9.41 16.08
C PRO A 198 -16.24 8.33 15.05
N LEU A 199 -15.29 7.53 14.57
CA LEU A 199 -15.58 6.39 13.68
C LEU A 199 -16.37 5.31 14.44
N ALA A 200 -15.98 4.99 15.67
CA ALA A 200 -16.73 4.05 16.50
C ALA A 200 -18.14 4.57 16.83
N SER A 201 -18.27 5.87 17.12
CA SER A 201 -19.57 6.53 17.32
C SER A 201 -20.44 6.53 16.07
N ALA A 202 -19.84 6.53 14.87
CA ALA A 202 -20.54 6.39 13.59
C ALA A 202 -20.98 4.94 13.28
N GLY A 203 -20.71 3.98 14.18
CA GLY A 203 -21.21 2.61 14.12
C GLY A 203 -20.14 1.56 13.80
N PHE A 204 -18.94 1.96 13.37
CA PHE A 204 -17.87 1.02 13.01
C PHE A 204 -17.32 0.29 14.25
N GLU A 205 -16.94 -0.97 14.07
CA GLU A 205 -16.11 -1.69 15.05
C GLU A 205 -14.64 -1.43 14.68
N VAL A 206 -14.01 -0.50 15.38
CA VAL A 206 -12.66 -0.02 15.04
C VAL A 206 -11.61 -0.86 15.75
N ILE A 207 -10.72 -1.49 14.99
CA ILE A 207 -9.47 -2.05 15.50
C ILE A 207 -8.35 -1.09 15.10
N ALA A 208 -7.83 -0.33 16.07
CA ALA A 208 -6.73 0.58 15.88
C ALA A 208 -5.41 -0.12 16.17
N TYR A 209 -4.43 0.02 15.28
CA TYR A 209 -3.09 -0.47 15.48
C TYR A 209 -2.06 0.60 15.18
N GLY A 210 -1.14 0.80 16.12
CA GLY A 210 -0.02 1.73 16.00
C GLY A 210 1.30 0.99 15.81
N PRO A 211 1.73 0.67 14.57
CA PRO A 211 3.03 0.05 14.32
C PRO A 211 4.18 0.92 14.82
N PRO A 212 5.24 0.29 15.36
CA PRO A 212 6.44 0.99 15.78
C PRO A 212 7.22 1.42 14.53
N TYR A 213 7.90 2.56 14.62
CA TYR A 213 8.81 2.99 13.56
C TYR A 213 10.06 2.09 13.54
N THR A 214 10.03 1.06 12.69
CA THR A 214 11.13 0.10 12.56
C THR A 214 11.36 -0.30 11.10
N PHE A 215 12.50 -0.94 10.83
CA PHE A 215 12.78 -1.58 9.55
C PHE A 215 12.15 -2.97 9.42
N ALA A 216 11.45 -3.47 10.45
CA ALA A 216 10.80 -4.77 10.45
C ALA A 216 9.38 -4.73 9.85
N ILE A 217 9.19 -3.97 8.77
CA ILE A 217 7.88 -3.68 8.15
C ILE A 217 7.08 -4.97 7.88
N GLU A 218 7.73 -6.03 7.39
CA GLU A 218 7.06 -7.31 7.09
C GLU A 218 6.53 -8.04 8.32
N ARG A 219 7.15 -7.85 9.49
CA ARG A 219 6.59 -8.35 10.76
C ARG A 219 5.28 -7.63 11.09
N GLU A 220 5.24 -6.32 10.88
CA GLU A 220 4.05 -5.51 11.18
C GLU A 220 2.94 -5.72 10.15
N ILE A 221 3.28 -5.95 8.88
CA ILE A 221 2.32 -6.38 7.85
C ILE A 221 1.69 -7.72 8.25
N ARG A 222 2.46 -8.68 8.76
CA ARG A 222 1.91 -9.96 9.25
C ARG A 222 0.87 -9.75 10.35
N ILE A 223 1.10 -8.81 11.26
CA ILE A 223 0.17 -8.48 12.34
C ILE A 223 -1.12 -7.88 11.77
N LEU A 224 -1.02 -6.97 10.81
CA LEU A 224 -2.20 -6.46 10.13
C LEU A 224 -2.99 -7.56 9.42
N ARG A 225 -2.32 -8.52 8.77
CA ARG A 225 -3.00 -9.68 8.15
C ARG A 225 -3.70 -10.55 9.20
N LEU A 226 -3.10 -10.77 10.37
CA LEU A 226 -3.71 -11.48 11.50
C LEU A 226 -4.95 -10.75 12.03
N LEU A 227 -4.85 -9.43 12.22
CA LEU A 227 -5.97 -8.59 12.66
C LEU A 227 -7.09 -8.63 11.62
N LEU A 228 -6.78 -8.43 10.34
CA LEU A 228 -7.75 -8.50 9.25
C LEU A 228 -8.47 -9.86 9.20
N ALA A 229 -7.73 -10.95 9.33
CA ALA A 229 -8.29 -12.29 9.34
C ALA A 229 -9.19 -12.53 10.57
N SER A 230 -8.82 -12.00 11.75
CA SER A 230 -9.65 -12.07 12.97
C SER A 230 -10.95 -11.27 12.88
N LEU A 231 -11.01 -10.26 12.01
CA LEU A 231 -12.23 -9.49 11.75
C LEU A 231 -13.21 -10.27 10.85
N GLY A 232 -12.69 -11.14 9.98
CA GLY A 232 -13.48 -12.01 9.10
C GLY A 232 -14.02 -13.25 9.80
N THR A 233 -13.39 -13.72 10.88
CA THR A 233 -13.89 -14.83 11.69
C THR A 233 -14.97 -14.31 12.67
N GLY A 234 -16.11 -15.01 12.72
CA GLY A 234 -17.03 -14.86 13.85
C GLY A 234 -16.32 -15.26 15.14
N ASP A 235 -16.66 -14.62 16.27
CA ASP A 235 -16.19 -14.99 17.60
C ASP A 235 -16.28 -16.53 17.79
N PRO A 236 -15.15 -17.26 17.81
CA PRO A 236 -15.17 -18.72 17.90
C PRO A 236 -15.62 -19.21 19.27
N ALA A 237 -15.70 -18.33 20.27
CA ALA A 237 -16.10 -18.68 21.63
C ALA A 237 -17.61 -18.53 21.89
N GLY A 238 -18.40 -18.00 20.94
CA GLY A 238 -19.85 -17.81 21.12
C GLY A 238 -20.22 -16.98 22.36
N ARG A 239 -19.31 -16.11 22.84
CA ARG A 239 -19.51 -15.32 24.08
C ARG A 239 -20.21 -14.00 23.81
N SER A 240 -20.35 -13.62 22.54
CA SER A 240 -21.17 -12.48 22.10
C SER A 240 -22.56 -12.95 21.65
N ALA A 241 -23.57 -12.71 22.50
CA ALA A 241 -24.98 -13.05 22.25
C ALA A 241 -25.67 -12.18 21.17
N GLU A 242 -24.91 -11.45 20.35
CA GLU A 242 -25.45 -10.50 19.39
C GLU A 242 -25.33 -11.05 17.96
N PRO A 243 -26.45 -11.27 17.25
CA PRO A 243 -26.41 -11.71 15.86
C PRO A 243 -25.71 -10.64 15.01
N ARG A 244 -24.57 -10.98 14.39
CA ARG A 244 -23.90 -10.12 13.39
C ARG A 244 -24.81 -10.05 12.14
N PRO A 245 -25.42 -8.91 11.80
CA PRO A 245 -26.09 -8.78 10.52
C PRO A 245 -25.05 -8.93 9.39
N MET A 246 -25.51 -9.49 8.27
CA MET A 246 -24.86 -9.69 6.96
C MET A 246 -23.39 -9.20 6.85
N GLN A 247 -22.47 -10.14 6.64
CA GLN A 247 -21.01 -9.98 6.53
C GLN A 247 -20.57 -8.76 5.67
N SER A 248 -20.45 -7.58 6.28
CA SER A 248 -19.74 -6.46 5.67
C SER A 248 -18.25 -6.76 5.69
N ARG A 249 -17.60 -6.67 4.52
CA ARG A 249 -16.16 -6.94 4.39
C ARG A 249 -15.40 -5.89 5.20
N PRO A 250 -14.32 -6.26 5.92
CA PRO A 250 -13.52 -5.29 6.65
C PRO A 250 -13.00 -4.19 5.73
N ALA A 251 -12.95 -2.96 6.23
CA ALA A 251 -12.30 -1.84 5.57
C ALA A 251 -10.98 -1.51 6.26
N ILE A 252 -10.09 -0.81 5.55
CA ILE A 252 -8.81 -0.32 6.08
C ILE A 252 -8.75 1.20 5.99
N LEU A 253 -8.33 1.86 7.06
CA LEU A 253 -7.94 3.28 7.06
C LEU A 253 -6.48 3.38 7.47
N ALA A 254 -5.66 4.09 6.70
CA ALA A 254 -4.27 4.34 7.04
C ALA A 254 -3.78 5.68 6.46
N GLY A 255 -2.65 6.16 6.96
CA GLY A 255 -2.04 7.37 6.41
C GLY A 255 -0.54 7.46 6.62
N SER A 256 0.13 8.30 5.83
CA SER A 256 1.58 8.49 5.93
C SER A 256 2.34 7.14 5.87
N TYR A 257 3.32 6.94 6.74
CA TYR A 257 4.07 5.69 6.95
C TYR A 257 3.20 4.43 7.06
N SER A 258 2.05 4.51 7.74
CA SER A 258 1.17 3.36 7.92
C SER A 258 0.44 2.95 6.63
N ALA A 259 0.34 3.84 5.64
CA ALA A 259 -0.23 3.51 4.33
C ALA A 259 0.64 2.47 3.61
N ILE A 260 1.96 2.47 3.78
CA ILE A 260 2.85 1.42 3.22
C ILE A 260 2.43 0.04 3.75
N HIS A 261 2.13 -0.05 5.05
CA HIS A 261 1.72 -1.30 5.68
C HIS A 261 0.35 -1.76 5.17
N ALA A 262 -0.63 -0.85 5.18
CA ALA A 262 -1.98 -1.11 4.69
C ALA A 262 -1.98 -1.53 3.21
N LEU A 263 -1.22 -0.84 2.37
CA LEU A 263 -1.13 -1.15 0.94
C LEU A 263 -0.43 -2.48 0.68
N ARG A 264 0.56 -2.87 1.49
CA ARG A 264 1.14 -4.22 1.43
C ARG A 264 0.13 -5.30 1.82
N VAL A 265 -0.72 -5.04 2.83
CA VAL A 265 -1.83 -5.94 3.16
C VAL A 265 -2.80 -6.05 1.98
N VAL A 266 -3.18 -4.93 1.35
CA VAL A 266 -4.06 -4.92 0.17
C VAL A 266 -3.44 -5.74 -0.98
N GLN A 267 -2.14 -5.60 -1.24
CA GLN A 267 -1.43 -6.35 -2.27
C GLN A 267 -1.40 -7.85 -1.99
N ASP A 268 -1.18 -8.23 -0.73
CA ASP A 268 -1.05 -9.63 -0.33
C ASP A 268 -2.40 -10.33 -0.15
N THR A 269 -3.49 -9.57 -0.11
CA THR A 269 -4.83 -10.09 0.17
C THR A 269 -5.61 -10.30 -1.12
N GLY A 270 -6.22 -11.49 -1.25
CA GLY A 270 -7.03 -11.84 -2.41
C GLY A 270 -8.25 -10.93 -2.63
N ALA A 271 -8.68 -10.88 -3.89
CA ALA A 271 -9.82 -10.10 -4.37
C ALA A 271 -11.05 -10.29 -3.47
N GLY A 272 -11.67 -9.18 -3.07
CA GLY A 272 -12.92 -9.22 -2.31
C GLY A 272 -12.80 -9.59 -0.83
N THR A 273 -11.60 -9.69 -0.26
CA THR A 273 -11.46 -9.82 1.20
C THR A 273 -11.65 -8.46 1.90
N ILE A 274 -11.09 -7.40 1.32
CA ILE A 274 -11.20 -6.01 1.82
C ILE A 274 -12.31 -5.32 1.06
N GLY A 275 -13.24 -4.67 1.76
CA GLY A 275 -14.39 -4.01 1.14
C GLY A 275 -14.13 -2.57 0.70
N ALA A 276 -13.26 -1.85 1.41
CA ALA A 276 -12.90 -0.47 1.10
C ALA A 276 -11.56 -0.08 1.74
N VAL A 277 -10.86 0.88 1.13
CA VAL A 277 -9.61 1.45 1.67
C VAL A 277 -9.68 2.96 1.69
N VAL A 278 -9.30 3.58 2.80
CA VAL A 278 -9.17 5.03 2.95
C VAL A 278 -7.71 5.36 3.27
N LEU A 279 -7.11 6.23 2.46
CA LEU A 279 -5.71 6.61 2.58
C LEU A 279 -5.57 8.11 2.81
N MET A 280 -4.77 8.51 3.80
CA MET A 280 -4.47 9.91 4.10
C MET A 280 -2.98 10.20 3.87
N GLY A 281 -2.66 11.07 2.90
CA GLY A 281 -1.29 11.40 2.51
C GLY A 281 -0.39 10.17 2.27
N PRO A 282 -0.78 9.20 1.43
CA PRO A 282 -0.05 7.93 1.30
C PRO A 282 1.20 8.06 0.41
N PRO A 283 2.38 7.59 0.84
CA PRO A 283 3.46 7.26 -0.07
C PRO A 283 3.13 5.95 -0.81
N VAL A 284 3.21 5.97 -2.14
CA VAL A 284 2.81 4.86 -3.03
C VAL A 284 3.85 4.52 -4.10
N ASP A 285 4.89 5.34 -4.24
CA ASP A 285 6.02 5.14 -5.14
C ASP A 285 7.32 5.62 -4.48
N LEU A 286 8.06 4.66 -3.93
CA LEU A 286 9.35 4.93 -3.29
C LEU A 286 10.47 5.18 -4.32
N LEU A 287 10.30 4.81 -5.60
CA LEU A 287 11.24 5.18 -6.65
C LEU A 287 11.11 6.67 -6.98
N ASP A 288 9.88 7.19 -7.12
CA ASP A 288 9.62 8.63 -7.28
C ASP A 288 10.09 9.43 -6.06
N LEU A 289 9.82 8.98 -4.83
CA LEU A 289 10.33 9.66 -3.63
C LEU A 289 11.85 9.66 -3.59
N ARG A 290 12.49 8.54 -3.98
CA ARG A 290 13.94 8.48 -4.07
C ARG A 290 14.47 9.40 -5.16
N HIS A 291 13.78 9.51 -6.30
CA HIS A 291 14.17 10.42 -7.36
C HIS A 291 14.17 11.88 -6.93
N ARG A 292 13.10 12.32 -6.30
CA ARG A 292 12.99 13.69 -5.77
C ARG A 292 14.04 13.99 -4.68
N LEU A 293 14.41 12.97 -3.90
CA LEU A 293 15.50 13.09 -2.93
C LEU A 293 16.85 13.32 -3.64
N GLU A 294 17.15 12.54 -4.68
CA GLU A 294 18.41 12.64 -5.43
C GLU A 294 18.50 13.94 -6.25
N THR A 295 17.39 14.43 -6.80
CA THR A 295 17.36 15.72 -7.54
C THR A 295 17.33 16.94 -6.62
N GLY A 296 17.07 16.74 -5.32
CA GLY A 296 16.99 17.81 -4.32
C GLY A 296 15.64 18.53 -4.28
N ASP A 297 14.64 18.06 -5.02
CA ASP A 297 13.28 18.60 -5.04
C ASP A 297 12.47 18.28 -3.78
N TYR A 298 12.96 17.35 -2.96
CA TYR A 298 12.28 16.85 -1.78
C TYR A 298 13.27 16.52 -0.66
N ARG A 299 12.93 16.95 0.56
CA ARG A 299 13.69 16.65 1.79
C ARG A 299 12.76 16.02 2.82
N PRO A 300 12.67 14.67 2.83
CA PRO A 300 11.77 13.96 3.71
C PRO A 300 12.09 14.23 5.19
N PRO A 301 11.10 14.56 6.03
CA PRO A 301 11.30 14.64 7.48
C PRO A 301 11.28 13.24 8.12
N PHE A 302 11.40 13.20 9.45
CA PHE A 302 11.25 11.99 10.29
C PHE A 302 12.18 10.81 9.94
N GLY A 303 13.32 11.08 9.30
CA GLY A 303 14.29 10.05 8.93
C GLY A 303 13.87 9.21 7.71
N LEU A 304 12.83 9.62 6.97
CA LEU A 304 12.41 8.95 5.74
C LEU A 304 13.50 9.02 4.66
N ASP A 305 14.35 10.05 4.65
CA ASP A 305 15.56 10.14 3.83
C ASP A 305 16.50 8.95 4.08
N ARG A 306 16.80 8.64 5.34
CA ARG A 306 17.65 7.50 5.72
C ARG A 306 17.00 6.19 5.35
N ALA A 307 15.69 6.07 5.50
CA ALA A 307 14.95 4.88 5.11
C ALA A 307 15.01 4.65 3.59
N LEU A 308 14.79 5.69 2.79
CA LEU A 308 14.92 5.64 1.33
C LEU A 308 16.34 5.28 0.90
N ILE A 309 17.36 5.81 1.57
CA ILE A 309 18.77 5.46 1.32
C ILE A 309 19.05 3.99 1.68
N ALA A 310 18.51 3.51 2.81
CA ALA A 310 18.70 2.15 3.29
C ALA A 310 18.08 1.06 2.38
N LEU A 311 17.16 1.43 1.49
CA LEU A 311 16.65 0.54 0.43
C LEU A 311 17.71 0.22 -0.63
N GLY A 312 18.84 0.94 -0.65
CA GLY A 312 19.94 0.75 -1.59
C GLY A 312 19.81 1.65 -2.83
N MET A 313 20.60 1.34 -3.85
CA MET A 313 20.56 2.08 -5.13
C MET A 313 19.33 1.65 -5.95
N PRO A 314 18.52 2.58 -6.48
CA PRO A 314 17.29 2.25 -7.18
C PRO A 314 17.46 1.28 -8.35
N ASP A 315 18.49 1.45 -9.18
CA ASP A 315 18.79 0.60 -10.33
C ASP A 315 19.21 -0.83 -9.94
N ARG A 316 19.84 -1.00 -8.77
CA ARG A 316 20.34 -2.30 -8.30
C ARG A 316 19.35 -3.03 -7.40
N GLU A 317 18.58 -2.28 -6.63
CA GLU A 317 17.65 -2.76 -5.61
C GLU A 317 16.20 -2.40 -5.96
N VAL A 318 15.87 -2.44 -7.26
CA VAL A 318 14.53 -2.16 -7.78
C VAL A 318 13.46 -2.94 -7.02
N ALA A 319 13.68 -4.24 -6.80
CA ALA A 319 12.70 -5.09 -6.13
C ALA A 319 12.37 -4.60 -4.70
N ARG A 320 13.34 -4.03 -3.98
CA ARG A 320 13.10 -3.49 -2.62
C ARG A 320 12.22 -2.25 -2.66
N HIS A 321 12.45 -1.35 -3.61
CA HIS A 321 11.64 -0.15 -3.79
C HIS A 321 10.25 -0.51 -4.31
N ALA A 322 10.18 -1.33 -5.36
CA ALA A 322 8.95 -1.75 -6.02
C ALA A 322 8.03 -2.51 -5.06
N ARG A 323 8.56 -3.34 -4.15
CA ARG A 323 7.78 -4.07 -3.14
C ARG A 323 6.87 -3.14 -2.32
N TYR A 324 7.35 -1.96 -1.92
CA TYR A 324 6.60 -1.00 -1.11
C TYR A 324 5.98 0.15 -1.92
N SER A 325 6.04 0.05 -3.26
CA SER A 325 5.52 1.06 -4.18
C SER A 325 4.20 0.58 -4.79
N ALA A 326 3.11 0.80 -4.04
CA ALA A 326 1.80 0.25 -4.33
C ALA A 326 1.23 0.56 -5.71
N ARG A 327 1.64 1.69 -6.33
CA ARG A 327 1.14 2.03 -7.67
C ARG A 327 1.50 0.98 -8.73
N PHE A 328 2.60 0.25 -8.55
CA PHE A 328 3.02 -0.81 -9.48
C PHE A 328 2.18 -2.09 -9.35
N HIS A 329 1.43 -2.23 -8.26
CA HIS A 329 0.70 -3.44 -7.90
C HIS A 329 -0.81 -3.29 -8.02
N VAL A 330 -1.29 -2.22 -8.65
CA VAL A 330 -2.73 -2.01 -8.82
C VAL A 330 -3.31 -2.96 -9.87
N THR A 331 -4.43 -3.61 -9.53
CA THR A 331 -5.23 -4.46 -10.43
C THR A 331 -6.71 -4.11 -10.32
N ALA A 332 -7.52 -4.60 -11.26
CA ALA A 332 -8.98 -4.50 -11.19
C ALA A 332 -9.59 -5.19 -9.96
N ALA A 333 -8.83 -6.04 -9.26
CA ALA A 333 -9.27 -6.69 -8.02
C ALA A 333 -9.03 -5.84 -6.77
N HIS A 334 -8.40 -4.66 -6.90
CA HIS A 334 -8.23 -3.75 -5.76
C HIS A 334 -9.58 -3.30 -5.20
N PRO A 335 -9.66 -3.11 -3.87
CA PRO A 335 -10.87 -2.60 -3.24
C PRO A 335 -11.13 -1.14 -3.68
N PRO A 336 -12.40 -0.70 -3.66
CA PRO A 336 -12.74 0.71 -3.77
C PRO A 336 -11.89 1.54 -2.81
N THR A 337 -11.28 2.61 -3.32
CA THR A 337 -10.30 3.40 -2.56
C THR A 337 -10.64 4.89 -2.55
N LEU A 338 -10.62 5.49 -1.37
CA LEU A 338 -10.63 6.94 -1.16
C LEU A 338 -9.21 7.41 -0.81
N VAL A 339 -8.69 8.38 -1.56
CA VAL A 339 -7.43 9.07 -1.25
C VAL A 339 -7.72 10.49 -0.81
N ILE A 340 -7.28 10.84 0.40
CA ILE A 340 -7.36 12.19 0.97
C ILE A 340 -5.93 12.71 1.08
N HIS A 341 -5.64 13.87 0.48
CA HIS A 341 -4.28 14.42 0.45
C HIS A 341 -4.34 15.94 0.37
N SER A 342 -3.37 16.63 0.97
CA SER A 342 -3.20 18.08 0.83
C SER A 342 -2.12 18.42 -0.20
N ARG A 343 -2.36 19.49 -0.99
CA ARG A 343 -1.35 20.13 -1.84
C ARG A 343 -0.26 20.83 -1.05
N SER A 344 -0.53 21.14 0.22
CA SER A 344 0.39 21.74 1.18
C SER A 344 1.11 20.70 2.05
N ASP A 345 1.00 19.41 1.74
CA ASP A 345 1.71 18.34 2.44
C ASP A 345 3.23 18.44 2.22
N ASP A 346 3.95 18.75 3.30
CA ASP A 346 5.40 18.92 3.34
C ASP A 346 6.15 17.63 3.69
N VAL A 347 5.43 16.55 4.02
CA VAL A 347 6.02 15.26 4.37
C VAL A 347 5.90 14.29 3.21
N VAL A 348 4.72 14.14 2.60
CA VAL A 348 4.51 13.27 1.43
C VAL A 348 3.94 14.11 0.29
N PRO A 349 4.68 14.28 -0.83
CA PRO A 349 4.20 15.08 -1.95
C PRO A 349 2.83 14.61 -2.46
N VAL A 350 1.93 15.55 -2.74
CA VAL A 350 0.56 15.27 -3.26
C VAL A 350 0.56 14.42 -4.54
N ALA A 351 1.64 14.52 -5.33
CA ALA A 351 1.87 13.71 -6.53
C ALA A 351 1.78 12.20 -6.25
N GLN A 352 2.08 11.75 -5.04
CA GLN A 352 1.93 10.35 -4.63
C GLN A 352 0.45 9.94 -4.60
N GLY A 353 -0.42 10.73 -3.97
CA GLY A 353 -1.85 10.49 -3.95
C GLY A 353 -2.47 10.55 -5.36
N GLU A 354 -2.06 11.53 -6.17
CA GLU A 354 -2.51 11.68 -7.55
C GLU A 354 -2.09 10.51 -8.45
N ALA A 355 -0.83 10.05 -8.32
CA ALA A 355 -0.31 8.89 -9.05
C ALA A 355 -1.08 7.62 -8.70
N TYR A 356 -1.44 7.42 -7.42
CA TYR A 356 -2.22 6.26 -7.00
C TYR A 356 -3.66 6.30 -7.55
N LEU A 357 -4.31 7.47 -7.49
CA LEU A 357 -5.64 7.66 -8.08
C LEU A 357 -5.64 7.38 -9.58
N SER A 358 -4.61 7.81 -10.31
CA SER A 358 -4.45 7.47 -11.73
C SER A 358 -4.34 5.96 -11.92
N ALA A 359 -3.42 5.31 -11.20
CA ALA A 359 -3.19 3.86 -11.33
C ALA A 359 -4.45 3.03 -11.04
N LEU A 360 -5.25 3.43 -10.03
CA LEU A 360 -6.54 2.82 -9.70
C LEU A 360 -7.55 2.97 -10.84
N ARG A 361 -7.73 4.20 -11.36
CA ARG A 361 -8.67 4.47 -12.47
C ARG A 361 -8.27 3.75 -13.75
N ASP A 362 -6.98 3.72 -14.07
CA ASP A 362 -6.43 3.00 -15.22
C ASP A 362 -6.61 1.47 -15.13
N ALA A 363 -6.83 0.97 -13.91
CA ALA A 363 -7.17 -0.43 -13.65
C ALA A 363 -8.69 -0.69 -13.54
N GLY A 364 -9.53 0.35 -13.72
CA GLY A 364 -10.98 0.25 -13.59
C GLY A 364 -11.49 0.12 -12.16
N VAL A 365 -10.66 0.47 -11.17
CA VAL A 365 -11.02 0.43 -9.74
C VAL A 365 -11.82 1.68 -9.39
N ALA A 366 -12.87 1.53 -8.58
CA ALA A 366 -13.61 2.66 -8.02
C ALA A 366 -12.68 3.49 -7.12
N ALA A 367 -12.30 4.68 -7.56
CA ALA A 367 -11.31 5.51 -6.89
C ALA A 367 -11.77 6.97 -6.77
N GLU A 368 -11.91 7.42 -5.54
CA GLU A 368 -12.35 8.77 -5.19
C GLU A 368 -11.20 9.56 -4.56
N GLY A 369 -11.09 10.85 -4.90
CA GLY A 369 -10.04 11.74 -4.37
C GLY A 369 -10.64 12.93 -3.64
N MET A 370 -10.10 13.26 -2.46
CA MET A 370 -10.34 14.52 -1.75
C MET A 370 -8.99 15.24 -1.63
N ILE A 371 -8.67 16.04 -2.64
CA ILE A 371 -7.43 16.82 -2.69
C ILE A 371 -7.68 18.22 -2.14
N LEU A 372 -7.07 18.53 -1.01
CA LEU A 372 -7.22 19.76 -0.25
C LEU A 372 -6.18 20.79 -0.70
N ASP A 373 -6.56 22.06 -0.77
CA ASP A 373 -5.61 23.14 -1.08
C ASP A 373 -4.72 23.47 0.14
N GLY A 374 -5.27 23.35 1.35
CA GLY A 374 -4.60 23.58 2.63
C GLY A 374 -4.55 22.33 3.52
N GLY A 375 -4.06 22.51 4.75
CA GLY A 375 -3.86 21.42 5.72
C GLY A 375 -2.46 20.83 5.65
N GLY A 376 -1.81 20.65 6.79
CA GLY A 376 -0.51 19.97 6.88
C GLY A 376 -0.64 18.45 6.76
N HIS A 377 0.47 17.72 6.79
CA HIS A 377 0.53 16.28 6.45
C HIS A 377 -0.52 15.37 7.11
N TYR A 378 -0.77 15.53 8.42
CA TYR A 378 -1.74 14.68 9.11
C TYR A 378 -3.18 15.14 9.00
N LEU A 379 -3.43 16.27 8.33
CA LEU A 379 -4.75 16.89 8.16
C LEU A 379 -5.47 17.12 9.51
N LEU A 380 -4.73 17.02 10.61
CA LEU A 380 -5.11 17.37 11.98
C LEU A 380 -4.99 18.89 12.12
N SER A 381 -5.80 19.64 11.36
CA SER A 381 -5.93 21.06 11.65
C SER A 381 -6.45 21.22 13.08
N THR A 382 -5.76 22.03 13.88
CA THR A 382 -6.17 22.35 15.25
C THR A 382 -7.36 23.31 15.32
N GLY A 383 -8.04 23.61 14.20
CA GLY A 383 -9.33 24.31 14.18
C GLY A 383 -10.03 24.32 12.80
N GLY A 384 -11.37 24.34 12.81
CA GLY A 384 -12.21 24.52 11.61
C GLY A 384 -12.86 23.25 11.05
N GLY A 385 -13.87 23.44 10.18
CA GLY A 385 -14.72 22.37 9.61
C GLY A 385 -14.06 21.43 8.59
N GLU A 386 -12.74 21.53 8.37
CA GLU A 386 -12.02 20.64 7.44
C GLU A 386 -11.88 19.22 7.99
N ALA A 387 -11.53 19.07 9.27
CA ALA A 387 -11.45 17.76 9.91
C ALA A 387 -12.83 17.08 9.98
N ASP A 388 -13.89 17.87 10.18
CA ASP A 388 -15.29 17.42 10.13
C ASP A 388 -15.66 16.93 8.73
N ALA A 389 -15.27 17.68 7.69
CA ALA A 389 -15.48 17.29 6.30
C ALA A 389 -14.73 16.01 5.94
N ILE A 390 -13.47 15.85 6.40
CA ILE A 390 -12.68 14.63 6.21
C ILE A 390 -13.37 13.43 6.87
N LEU A 391 -13.82 13.59 8.12
CA LEU A 391 -14.53 12.52 8.84
C LEU A 391 -15.84 12.18 8.14
N ALA A 392 -16.68 13.17 7.82
CA ALA A 392 -17.96 12.97 7.15
C ALA A 392 -17.78 12.27 5.79
N ARG A 393 -16.75 12.67 5.04
CA ARG A 393 -16.40 12.05 3.77
C ARG A 393 -15.94 10.61 3.93
N THR A 394 -15.08 10.35 4.92
CA THR A 394 -14.59 9.01 5.27
C THR A 394 -15.75 8.09 5.61
N VAL A 395 -16.65 8.52 6.51
CA VAL A 395 -17.84 7.75 6.92
C VAL A 395 -18.74 7.48 5.71
N THR A 396 -19.04 8.50 4.90
CA THR A 396 -19.89 8.35 3.70
C THR A 396 -19.31 7.34 2.71
N PHE A 397 -18.00 7.41 2.46
CA PHE A 397 -17.32 6.48 1.56
C PHE A 397 -17.37 5.03 2.08
N LEU A 398 -17.12 4.85 3.37
CA LEU A 398 -17.17 3.53 4.01
C LEU A 398 -18.59 2.95 4.04
N MET A 399 -19.63 3.77 4.17
CA MET A 399 -21.02 3.30 4.14
C MET A 399 -21.52 2.96 2.72
N THR A 400 -20.98 3.61 1.69
CA THR A 400 -21.34 3.35 0.28
C THR A 400 -20.69 2.11 -0.31
N HIS A 401 -19.59 1.62 0.31
CA HIS A 401 -18.85 0.45 -0.14
C HIS A 401 -18.81 -0.66 0.93
N PRO A 402 -19.95 -1.29 1.29
CA PRO A 402 -20.09 -2.18 2.46
C PRO A 402 -19.24 -3.46 2.45
#